data_AF-A0AAJ5F3D6-F1
#
_entry.id   AF-A0AAJ5F3D6-F1
#
_cell.length_a   1.000
_cell.length_b   1.000
_cell.length_c   1.000
_cell.angle_alpha   90.00
_cell.angle_beta   90.00
_cell.angle_gamma   90.00
#
_symmetry.space_group_name_H-M   'P 1'
#
loop_
_entity.id
_entity.type
_entity.pdbx_description
1 polymer ?
#
loop_
_entity_poly.entity_id
_entity_poly.type
_entity_poly.pdbx_seq_one_letter_code
_entity_poly.pdbx_strand_id
1 'polypeptide(L)'
;MTKRIDDLIQSLLGGADHPLAPFLRSQCQESRLFLTFAETYATKIHKKARLAPLADELADLFAELAVAAFLVRDRRSTVRYEPYRATGQRGPDFQVVFKSHSPLHVEVTRLRLLADDDPPRAAFKFARVVCDKIGQFPPGAMNLLAVVVPPGAESDALAPAALRLLDREPRREESLPSPELPLEGVRAYRRQRQRLSAVALCSFGPDGRPLRVKLWLNPQAKHPLPPDVIKYLADTAH
;
A
#
# COMPACT_ATOMS: atom_id res chain seq x y z
N MET A 1 -14.31 -24.87 11.03
CA MET A 1 -13.67 -23.61 10.57
C MET A 1 -13.60 -23.56 9.05
N THR A 2 -13.24 -24.65 8.38
CA THR A 2 -13.15 -24.77 6.91
C THR A 2 -14.44 -24.38 6.16
N LYS A 3 -15.61 -24.93 6.55
CA LYS A 3 -16.90 -24.57 5.92
C LYS A 3 -17.20 -23.06 5.93
N ARG A 4 -16.95 -22.39 7.07
CA ARG A 4 -17.12 -20.93 7.20
C ARG A 4 -16.22 -20.15 6.24
N ILE A 5 -14.99 -20.61 6.05
CA ILE A 5 -14.04 -20.00 5.11
C ILE A 5 -14.50 -20.25 3.68
N ASP A 6 -14.92 -21.46 3.33
CA ASP A 6 -15.41 -21.76 1.98
C ASP A 6 -16.68 -20.98 1.63
N ASP A 7 -17.63 -20.86 2.56
CA ASP A 7 -18.83 -20.02 2.40
C ASP A 7 -18.45 -18.54 2.17
N LEU A 8 -17.45 -18.04 2.92
CA LEU A 8 -16.93 -16.68 2.72
C LEU A 8 -16.30 -16.54 1.33
N ILE A 9 -15.41 -17.44 0.92
CA ILE A 9 -14.77 -17.41 -0.41
C ILE A 9 -15.82 -17.44 -1.52
N GLN A 10 -16.84 -18.29 -1.39
CA GLN A 10 -17.95 -18.35 -2.34
C GLN A 10 -18.70 -17.01 -2.43
N SER A 11 -18.97 -16.36 -1.29
CA SER A 11 -19.63 -15.05 -1.27
C SER A 11 -18.76 -13.90 -1.81
N LEU A 12 -17.43 -13.99 -1.62
CA LEU A 12 -16.49 -12.95 -2.01
C LEU A 12 -16.16 -13.00 -3.50
N LEU A 13 -16.04 -14.19 -4.07
CA LEU A 13 -15.43 -14.41 -5.37
C LEU A 13 -16.32 -15.18 -6.35
N GLY A 14 -17.43 -15.76 -5.88
CA GLY A 14 -18.32 -16.60 -6.69
C GLY A 14 -17.83 -18.03 -6.93
N GLY A 15 -16.65 -18.41 -6.42
CA GLY A 15 -16.12 -19.77 -6.60
C GLY A 15 -14.68 -19.95 -6.13
N ALA A 16 -14.25 -21.20 -6.03
CA ALA A 16 -12.88 -21.58 -5.66
C ALA A 16 -11.86 -21.40 -6.80
N ASP A 17 -12.32 -21.33 -8.05
CA ASP A 17 -11.46 -21.17 -9.23
C ASP A 17 -10.98 -19.72 -9.43
N HIS A 18 -11.49 -18.78 -8.63
CA HIS A 18 -11.07 -17.38 -8.71
C HIS A 18 -9.58 -17.23 -8.32
N PRO A 19 -8.76 -16.45 -9.05
CA PRO A 19 -7.32 -16.34 -8.79
C PRO A 19 -6.93 -15.92 -7.36
N LEU A 20 -7.77 -15.14 -6.68
CA LEU A 20 -7.56 -14.72 -5.28
C LEU A 20 -7.99 -15.76 -4.23
N ALA A 21 -8.70 -16.82 -4.62
CA ALA A 21 -9.25 -17.80 -3.67
C ALA A 21 -8.17 -18.52 -2.84
N PRO A 22 -7.04 -18.99 -3.43
CA PRO A 22 -5.99 -19.64 -2.66
C PRO A 22 -5.39 -18.74 -1.58
N PHE A 23 -5.09 -17.48 -1.94
CA PHE A 23 -4.60 -16.46 -1.02
C PHE A 23 -5.58 -16.20 0.12
N LEU A 24 -6.84 -15.88 -0.19
CA LEU A 24 -7.84 -15.56 0.83
C LEU A 24 -8.10 -16.75 1.75
N ARG A 25 -8.12 -17.97 1.22
CA ARG A 25 -8.29 -19.19 2.01
C ARG A 25 -7.13 -19.39 2.98
N SER A 26 -5.88 -19.30 2.50
CA SER A 26 -4.68 -19.44 3.33
C SER A 26 -4.68 -18.39 4.46
N GLN A 27 -4.88 -17.11 4.13
CA GLN A 27 -4.89 -16.04 5.13
C GLN A 27 -6.02 -16.19 6.17
N CYS A 28 -7.22 -16.60 5.75
CA CYS A 28 -8.33 -16.84 6.68
C CYS A 28 -8.13 -18.06 7.59
N GLN A 29 -7.38 -19.07 7.12
CA GLN A 29 -7.03 -20.25 7.92
C GLN A 29 -6.00 -19.91 8.98
N GLU A 30 -5.00 -19.10 8.62
CA GLU A 30 -3.87 -18.77 9.48
C GLU A 30 -4.16 -17.62 10.45
N SER A 31 -4.99 -16.66 10.05
CA SER A 31 -5.26 -15.45 10.83
C SER A 31 -6.75 -15.25 11.08
N ARG A 32 -7.16 -15.48 12.33
CA ARG A 32 -8.52 -15.14 12.79
C ARG A 32 -8.84 -13.66 12.63
N LEU A 33 -7.84 -12.79 12.79
CA LEU A 33 -8.01 -11.33 12.63
C LEU A 33 -8.29 -10.96 11.18
N PHE A 34 -7.60 -11.62 10.23
CA PHE A 34 -7.88 -11.44 8.82
C PHE A 34 -9.23 -12.01 8.41
N LEU A 35 -9.63 -13.18 8.94
CA LEU A 35 -10.97 -13.71 8.71
C LEU A 35 -12.04 -12.70 9.15
N THR A 36 -11.92 -12.13 10.36
CA THR A 36 -12.86 -11.09 10.83
C THR A 36 -12.85 -9.85 9.94
N PHE A 37 -11.67 -9.42 9.49
CA PHE A 37 -11.54 -8.30 8.54
C PHE A 37 -12.27 -8.59 7.22
N ALA A 38 -12.06 -9.76 6.63
CA ALA A 38 -12.65 -10.16 5.36
C ALA A 38 -14.17 -10.29 5.45
N GLU A 39 -14.71 -10.81 6.55
CA GLU A 39 -16.15 -10.85 6.81
C GLU A 39 -16.74 -9.45 6.97
N THR A 40 -16.09 -8.59 7.76
CA THR A 40 -16.54 -7.21 8.02
C THR A 40 -16.63 -6.41 6.73
N TYR A 41 -15.69 -6.62 5.80
CA TYR A 41 -15.61 -5.90 4.54
C TYR A 41 -16.02 -6.72 3.32
N ALA A 42 -16.78 -7.81 3.52
CA ALA A 42 -17.07 -8.76 2.47
C ALA A 42 -17.74 -8.13 1.24
N THR A 43 -18.72 -7.25 1.44
CA THR A 43 -19.38 -6.53 0.35
C THR A 43 -18.41 -5.65 -0.46
N LYS A 44 -17.44 -5.03 0.20
CA LYS A 44 -16.44 -4.18 -0.47
C LYS A 44 -15.46 -5.04 -1.28
N ILE A 45 -14.97 -6.12 -0.68
CA ILE A 45 -14.05 -7.06 -1.32
C ILE A 45 -14.72 -7.71 -2.53
N HIS A 46 -15.93 -8.23 -2.38
CA HIS A 46 -16.72 -8.79 -3.48
C HIS A 46 -16.91 -7.78 -4.62
N LYS A 47 -17.29 -6.53 -4.28
CA LYS A 47 -17.44 -5.47 -5.29
C LYS A 47 -16.13 -5.19 -6.02
N LYS A 48 -14.99 -5.12 -5.32
CA LYS A 48 -13.69 -4.89 -5.96
C LYS A 48 -13.26 -6.07 -6.83
N ALA A 49 -13.40 -7.30 -6.35
CA ALA A 49 -13.07 -8.51 -7.12
C ALA A 49 -13.91 -8.59 -8.40
N ARG A 50 -15.22 -8.35 -8.31
CA ARG A 50 -16.12 -8.34 -9.47
C ARG A 50 -15.82 -7.24 -10.49
N LEU A 51 -15.27 -6.10 -10.04
CA LEU A 51 -14.92 -4.97 -10.89
C LEU A 51 -13.47 -5.00 -11.40
N ALA A 52 -12.71 -6.05 -11.09
CA ALA A 52 -11.34 -6.26 -11.52
C ALA A 52 -11.25 -7.44 -12.50
N PRO A 53 -11.80 -7.35 -13.73
CA PRO A 53 -11.75 -8.44 -14.69
C PRO A 53 -10.34 -8.68 -15.25
N LEU A 54 -9.45 -7.68 -15.22
CA LEU A 54 -8.12 -7.79 -15.79
C LEU A 54 -7.10 -8.27 -14.76
N ALA A 55 -6.09 -9.02 -15.23
CA ALA A 55 -5.02 -9.54 -14.37
C ALA A 55 -4.29 -8.45 -13.58
N ASP A 56 -4.09 -7.28 -14.17
CA ASP A 56 -3.44 -6.14 -13.51
C ASP A 56 -4.29 -5.55 -12.38
N GLU A 57 -5.61 -5.50 -12.56
CA GLU A 57 -6.56 -5.00 -11.55
C GLU A 57 -6.69 -6.01 -10.40
N LEU A 58 -6.67 -7.31 -10.72
CA LEU A 58 -6.60 -8.37 -9.72
C LEU A 58 -5.29 -8.32 -8.93
N ALA A 59 -4.16 -8.03 -9.58
CA ALA A 59 -2.88 -7.87 -8.91
C ALA A 59 -2.86 -6.63 -7.99
N ASP A 60 -3.54 -5.56 -8.37
CA ASP A 60 -3.70 -4.37 -7.53
C ASP A 60 -4.59 -4.70 -6.30
N LEU A 61 -5.70 -5.43 -6.49
CA LEU A 61 -6.54 -5.91 -5.38
C LEU A 61 -5.79 -6.91 -4.48
N PHE A 62 -4.99 -7.81 -5.05
CA PHE A 62 -4.13 -8.70 -4.29
C PHE A 62 -3.15 -7.91 -3.41
N ALA A 63 -2.49 -6.89 -3.96
CA ALA A 63 -1.58 -6.02 -3.23
C ALA A 63 -2.27 -5.33 -2.04
N GLU A 64 -3.46 -4.77 -2.26
CA GLU A 64 -4.26 -4.17 -1.19
C GLU A 64 -4.61 -5.18 -0.09
N LEU A 65 -5.08 -6.38 -0.45
CA LEU A 65 -5.48 -7.39 0.52
C LEU A 65 -4.29 -8.02 1.27
N ALA A 66 -3.14 -8.18 0.61
CA ALA A 66 -1.91 -8.65 1.24
C ALA A 66 -1.40 -7.62 2.27
N VAL A 67 -1.45 -6.32 1.93
CA VAL A 67 -1.17 -5.25 2.90
C VAL A 67 -2.20 -5.26 4.04
N ALA A 68 -3.50 -5.48 3.76
CA ALA A 68 -4.50 -5.62 4.82
C ALA A 68 -4.17 -6.79 5.77
N ALA A 69 -3.83 -7.97 5.23
CA ALA A 69 -3.41 -9.14 6.00
C ALA A 69 -2.19 -8.84 6.88
N PHE A 70 -1.21 -8.13 6.33
CA PHE A 70 -0.05 -7.65 7.07
C PHE A 70 -0.43 -6.68 8.20
N LEU A 71 -1.35 -5.74 7.95
CA LEU A 71 -1.75 -4.72 8.92
C LEU A 71 -2.63 -5.25 10.06
N VAL A 72 -3.42 -6.31 9.85
CA VAL A 72 -4.32 -6.85 10.88
C VAL A 72 -3.64 -7.85 11.82
N ARG A 73 -2.39 -8.25 11.58
CA ARG A 73 -1.74 -9.32 12.35
C ARG A 73 -1.49 -8.96 13.81
N ASP A 74 -1.33 -7.68 14.14
CA ASP A 74 -1.19 -7.22 15.53
C ASP A 74 -2.55 -6.87 16.14
N ARG A 75 -2.94 -7.63 17.16
CA ARG A 75 -4.16 -7.46 17.96
C ARG A 75 -4.28 -6.11 18.67
N ARG A 76 -3.18 -5.35 18.77
CA ARG A 76 -3.16 -4.00 19.34
C ARG A 76 -3.59 -2.94 18.33
N SER A 77 -3.75 -3.31 17.06
CA SER A 77 -4.21 -2.43 16.01
C SER A 77 -5.64 -2.77 15.57
N THR A 78 -6.38 -1.74 15.15
CA THR A 78 -7.64 -1.92 14.40
C THR A 78 -7.47 -1.35 13.01
N VAL A 79 -7.95 -2.07 12.00
CA VAL A 79 -7.82 -1.67 10.58
C VAL A 79 -9.21 -1.39 10.03
N ARG A 80 -9.39 -0.19 9.47
CA ARG A 80 -10.59 0.21 8.74
C ARG A 80 -10.29 0.29 7.26
N TYR A 81 -11.09 -0.40 6.44
CA TYR A 81 -10.94 -0.42 4.99
C TYR A 81 -11.83 0.64 4.31
N GLU A 82 -11.22 1.47 3.46
CA GLU A 82 -11.77 2.65 2.77
C GLU A 82 -12.54 3.59 3.73
N PRO A 83 -11.85 4.19 4.72
CA PRO A 83 -12.48 4.98 5.79
C PRO A 83 -13.24 6.22 5.29
N TYR A 84 -12.84 6.79 4.14
CA TYR A 84 -13.43 8.03 3.58
C TYR A 84 -14.45 7.80 2.47
N ARG A 85 -14.73 6.55 2.07
CA ARG A 85 -15.62 6.29 0.93
C ARG A 85 -17.06 6.73 1.18
N ALA A 86 -17.53 6.65 2.43
CA ALA A 86 -18.88 7.08 2.80
C ALA A 86 -19.08 8.60 2.65
N THR A 87 -18.01 9.39 2.73
CA THR A 87 -18.07 10.86 2.57
C THR A 87 -17.82 11.30 1.12
N GLY A 88 -17.69 10.36 0.18
CA GLY A 88 -17.41 10.64 -1.23
C GLY A 88 -16.01 11.20 -1.49
N GLN A 89 -15.16 11.26 -0.46
CA GLN A 89 -13.81 11.80 -0.56
C GLN A 89 -12.84 10.70 -1.01
N ARG A 90 -11.96 11.04 -1.94
CA ARG A 90 -10.79 10.21 -2.24
C ARG A 90 -9.86 10.25 -1.02
N GLY A 91 -9.37 9.11 -0.61
CA GLY A 91 -8.57 8.98 0.59
C GLY A 91 -7.85 7.63 0.64
N PRO A 92 -7.02 7.44 1.67
CA PRO A 92 -6.22 6.24 1.86
C PRO A 92 -7.07 4.97 1.85
N ASP A 93 -6.51 3.89 1.31
CA ASP A 93 -7.13 2.56 1.36
C ASP A 93 -7.43 2.12 2.80
N PHE A 94 -6.52 2.36 3.74
CA PHE A 94 -6.69 1.95 5.13
C PHE A 94 -6.50 3.08 6.14
N GLN A 95 -7.19 2.95 7.27
CA GLN A 95 -6.86 3.64 8.50
C GLN A 95 -6.55 2.58 9.57
N VAL A 96 -5.38 2.69 10.18
CA VAL A 96 -4.89 1.81 11.24
C VAL A 96 -4.80 2.61 12.53
N VAL A 97 -5.41 2.12 13.59
CA VAL A 97 -5.32 2.73 14.92
C VAL A 97 -4.59 1.78 15.84
N PHE A 98 -3.40 2.17 16.26
CA PHE A 98 -2.66 1.48 17.31
C PHE A 98 -3.15 2.00 18.67
N LYS A 99 -3.37 1.10 19.63
CA LYS A 99 -3.66 1.49 21.02
C LYS A 99 -2.62 2.52 21.47
N SER A 100 -3.07 3.74 21.83
CA SER A 100 -2.28 4.93 22.26
C SER A 100 -1.78 5.92 21.20
N HIS A 101 -1.98 5.68 19.90
CA HIS A 101 -1.48 6.59 18.85
C HIS A 101 -2.57 7.25 18.03
N SER A 102 -2.21 8.36 17.39
CA SER A 102 -2.99 8.96 16.31
C SER A 102 -3.21 7.93 15.18
N PRO A 103 -4.30 8.07 14.40
CA PRO A 103 -4.53 7.21 13.25
C PRO A 103 -3.38 7.26 12.24
N LEU A 104 -2.93 6.08 11.81
CA LEU A 104 -2.05 5.90 10.67
C LEU A 104 -2.90 5.64 9.43
N HIS A 105 -2.79 6.47 8.42
CA HIS A 105 -3.40 6.22 7.13
C HIS A 105 -2.43 5.49 6.21
N VAL A 106 -2.92 4.49 5.50
CA VAL A 106 -2.11 3.70 4.57
C VAL A 106 -2.75 3.73 3.20
N GLU A 107 -2.03 4.26 2.23
CA GLU A 107 -2.38 4.15 0.81
C GLU A 107 -1.56 3.03 0.19
N VAL A 108 -2.22 2.12 -0.53
CA VAL A 108 -1.55 1.00 -1.19
C VAL A 108 -1.43 1.27 -2.68
N THR A 109 -0.31 0.84 -3.23
CA THR A 109 -0.07 0.88 -4.66
C THR A 109 0.89 -0.22 -5.05
N ARG A 110 0.77 -0.72 -6.28
CA ARG A 110 1.72 -1.67 -6.85
C ARG A 110 2.61 -0.94 -7.85
N LEU A 111 3.92 -1.07 -7.69
CA LEU A 111 4.88 -0.54 -8.66
C LEU A 111 5.04 -1.55 -9.79
N ARG A 112 4.63 -1.16 -10.99
CA ARG A 112 4.69 -2.00 -12.19
C ARG A 112 6.08 -1.91 -12.82
N LEU A 113 6.98 -2.77 -12.32
CA LEU A 113 8.33 -2.94 -12.83
C LEU A 113 8.36 -4.02 -13.92
N LEU A 114 9.12 -3.76 -14.98
CA LEU A 114 9.45 -4.72 -16.03
C LEU A 114 10.80 -5.37 -15.70
N ALA A 115 11.05 -6.56 -16.24
CA ALA A 115 12.30 -7.30 -16.00
C ALA A 115 13.55 -6.49 -16.37
N ASP A 116 13.45 -5.66 -17.42
CA ASP A 116 14.55 -4.86 -17.94
C ASP A 116 14.55 -3.41 -17.39
N ASP A 117 13.74 -3.09 -16.39
CA ASP A 117 13.79 -1.77 -15.77
C ASP A 117 15.08 -1.62 -14.96
N ASP A 118 15.92 -0.68 -15.38
CA ASP A 118 17.09 -0.28 -14.62
C ASP A 118 16.71 0.53 -13.36
N PRO A 119 17.62 0.67 -12.38
CA PRO A 119 17.32 1.40 -11.14
C PRO A 119 16.85 2.87 -11.35
N PRO A 120 17.42 3.66 -12.29
CA PRO A 120 16.90 4.98 -12.63
C PRO A 120 15.44 4.96 -13.09
N ARG A 121 15.07 4.08 -14.01
CA ARG A 121 13.69 3.99 -14.52
C ARG A 121 12.71 3.54 -13.45
N ALA A 122 13.11 2.59 -12.59
CA ALA A 122 12.32 2.21 -11.43
C ALA A 122 12.08 3.39 -10.48
N ALA A 123 13.10 4.23 -10.24
CA ALA A 123 12.98 5.44 -9.43
C ALA A 123 12.05 6.49 -10.07
N PHE A 124 12.08 6.68 -11.39
CA PHE A 124 11.14 7.55 -12.11
C PHE A 124 9.70 7.07 -12.01
N LYS A 125 9.44 5.78 -12.25
CA LYS A 125 8.11 5.17 -12.09
C LYS A 125 7.60 5.36 -10.67
N PHE A 126 8.47 5.17 -9.68
CA PHE A 126 8.07 5.37 -8.30
C PHE A 126 7.82 6.85 -7.96
N ALA A 127 8.66 7.77 -8.42
CA ALA A 127 8.43 9.21 -8.24
C ALA A 127 7.07 9.65 -8.82
N ARG A 128 6.66 9.09 -9.96
CA ARG A 128 5.34 9.33 -10.54
C ARG A 128 4.21 8.82 -9.64
N VAL A 129 4.33 7.59 -9.13
CA VAL A 129 3.37 7.02 -8.18
C VAL A 129 3.23 7.90 -6.93
N VAL A 130 4.33 8.44 -6.40
CA VAL A 130 4.29 9.37 -5.26
C VAL A 130 3.48 10.61 -5.61
N CYS A 131 3.72 11.23 -6.78
CA CYS A 131 2.95 12.39 -7.25
C CYS A 131 1.45 12.09 -7.36
N ASP A 132 1.08 10.92 -7.88
CA ASP A 132 -0.32 10.52 -8.07
C ASP A 132 -1.05 10.22 -6.73
N LYS A 133 -0.30 9.83 -5.69
CA LYS A 133 -0.84 9.37 -4.41
C LYS A 133 -0.76 10.40 -3.29
N ILE A 134 0.21 11.33 -3.30
CA ILE A 134 0.45 12.28 -2.20
C ILE A 134 -0.79 13.12 -1.84
N GLY A 135 -1.61 13.47 -2.84
CA GLY A 135 -2.84 14.24 -2.69
C GLY A 135 -3.96 13.52 -1.93
N GLN A 136 -3.86 12.20 -1.79
CA GLN A 136 -4.86 11.37 -1.11
C GLN A 136 -4.65 11.35 0.41
N PHE A 137 -3.51 11.85 0.90
CA PHE A 137 -3.19 11.83 2.31
C PHE A 137 -3.88 12.98 3.09
N PRO A 138 -4.65 12.65 4.14
CA PRO A 138 -5.24 13.67 4.99
C PRO A 138 -4.16 14.48 5.73
N PRO A 139 -4.38 15.79 5.94
CA PRO A 139 -3.52 16.59 6.79
C PRO A 139 -3.67 16.18 8.26
N GLY A 140 -2.68 16.50 9.09
CA GLY A 140 -2.79 16.34 10.54
C GLY A 140 -2.63 14.91 11.08
N ALA A 141 -2.31 13.95 10.22
CA ALA A 141 -2.19 12.53 10.57
C ALA A 141 -0.85 11.94 10.09
N MET A 142 -0.54 10.75 10.60
CA MET A 142 0.53 9.93 10.04
C MET A 142 0.05 9.30 8.74
N ASN A 143 0.89 9.30 7.71
CA ASN A 143 0.55 8.71 6.42
C ASN A 143 1.69 7.83 5.90
N LEU A 144 1.34 6.61 5.52
CA LEU A 144 2.22 5.61 4.94
C LEU A 144 1.82 5.35 3.49
N LEU A 145 2.78 5.40 2.59
CA LEU A 145 2.63 4.83 1.25
C LEU A 145 3.20 3.41 1.25
N ALA A 146 2.34 2.40 1.15
CA ALA A 146 2.73 1.00 1.01
C ALA A 146 2.82 0.64 -0.48
N VAL A 147 4.05 0.42 -0.95
CA VAL A 147 4.35 0.14 -2.36
C VAL A 147 4.71 -1.32 -2.50
N VAL A 148 3.83 -2.08 -3.14
CA VAL A 148 4.06 -3.49 -3.45
C VAL A 148 4.91 -3.58 -4.70
N VAL A 149 6.06 -4.24 -4.59
CA VAL A 149 7.01 -4.47 -5.68
C VAL A 149 7.18 -5.98 -5.90
N PRO A 150 7.64 -6.42 -7.08
CA PRO A 150 8.01 -7.81 -7.31
C PRO A 150 9.08 -8.28 -6.30
N PRO A 151 9.07 -9.55 -5.88
CA PRO A 151 10.10 -10.10 -5.00
C PRO A 151 11.51 -9.84 -5.53
N GLY A 152 12.38 -9.28 -4.69
CA GLY A 152 13.76 -8.93 -5.03
C GLY A 152 13.96 -7.50 -5.53
N ALA A 153 12.87 -6.76 -5.82
CA ALA A 153 12.94 -5.36 -6.21
C ALA A 153 12.91 -4.38 -5.02
N GLU A 154 12.88 -4.87 -3.77
CA GLU A 154 12.88 -4.04 -2.55
C GLU A 154 14.30 -3.50 -2.29
N SER A 155 14.69 -2.48 -3.03
CA SER A 155 15.98 -1.79 -2.85
C SER A 155 15.86 -0.65 -1.84
N ASP A 156 16.79 -0.57 -0.87
CA ASP A 156 16.86 0.56 0.08
C ASP A 156 17.12 1.89 -0.63
N ALA A 157 17.68 1.84 -1.85
CA ALA A 157 17.96 3.00 -2.64
C ALA A 157 16.74 3.50 -3.44
N LEU A 158 15.72 2.67 -3.65
CA LEU A 158 14.61 2.98 -4.56
C LEU A 158 13.77 4.17 -4.07
N ALA A 159 13.31 4.13 -2.82
CA ALA A 159 12.53 5.24 -2.24
C ALA A 159 13.36 6.53 -2.13
N PRO A 160 14.58 6.53 -1.56
CA PRO A 160 15.43 7.72 -1.56
C PRO A 160 15.73 8.26 -2.97
N ALA A 161 15.96 7.39 -3.96
CA ALA A 161 16.24 7.83 -5.33
C ALA A 161 15.02 8.52 -5.95
N ALA A 162 13.84 7.91 -5.84
CA ALA A 162 12.59 8.48 -6.33
C ALA A 162 12.31 9.85 -5.70
N LEU A 163 12.45 9.98 -4.38
CA LEU A 163 12.16 11.22 -3.68
C LEU A 163 13.22 12.31 -3.96
N ARG A 164 14.49 11.94 -4.14
CA ARG A 164 15.51 12.87 -4.65
C ARG A 164 15.17 13.42 -6.03
N LEU A 165 14.55 12.64 -6.92
CA LEU A 165 14.09 13.15 -8.22
C LEU A 165 13.03 14.24 -8.05
N LEU A 166 12.13 14.10 -7.07
CA LEU A 166 11.06 15.06 -6.81
C LEU A 166 11.55 16.34 -6.08
N ASP A 167 12.60 16.21 -5.27
CA ASP A 167 13.21 17.33 -4.54
C ASP A 167 14.18 18.17 -5.40
N ARG A 168 14.62 17.68 -6.57
CA ARG A 168 15.50 18.43 -7.48
C ARG A 168 14.81 19.67 -8.04
N GLU A 169 15.37 20.85 -7.80
CA GLU A 169 14.96 22.05 -8.52
C GLU A 169 15.22 21.88 -10.03
N PRO A 170 14.27 22.23 -10.91
CA PRO A 170 14.51 22.19 -12.35
C PRO A 170 15.66 23.15 -12.68
N ARG A 171 16.75 22.64 -13.25
CA ARG A 171 17.84 23.50 -13.71
C ARG A 171 17.33 24.33 -14.90
N ARG A 172 17.75 25.60 -14.99
CA ARG A 172 17.34 26.54 -16.06
C ARG A 172 17.59 26.02 -17.50
N GLU A 173 18.48 25.03 -17.65
CA GLU A 173 18.90 24.45 -18.93
C GLU A 173 18.41 22.99 -19.14
N GLU A 174 17.76 22.38 -18.15
CA GLU A 174 17.16 21.05 -18.30
C GLU A 174 15.75 21.23 -18.87
N SER A 175 15.59 20.85 -20.14
CA SER A 175 14.35 20.92 -20.91
C SER A 175 13.21 20.19 -20.22
N LEU A 176 12.42 20.92 -19.41
CA LEU A 176 11.14 20.52 -18.82
C LEU A 176 11.22 19.22 -17.97
N PRO A 177 10.26 18.98 -17.06
CA PRO A 177 10.11 17.63 -16.53
C PRO A 177 9.91 16.66 -17.71
N SER A 178 10.62 15.52 -17.70
CA SER A 178 10.32 14.42 -18.63
C SER A 178 8.80 14.15 -18.63
N PRO A 179 8.21 13.71 -19.76
CA PRO A 179 6.78 13.37 -19.82
C PRO A 179 6.34 12.35 -18.75
N GLU A 180 7.29 11.65 -18.15
CA GLU A 180 7.10 10.71 -17.06
C GLU A 180 6.85 11.34 -15.67
N LEU A 181 7.23 12.61 -15.44
CA LEU A 181 7.03 13.33 -14.17
C LEU A 181 6.39 14.71 -14.39
N PRO A 182 5.06 14.81 -14.50
CA PRO A 182 4.39 16.09 -14.72
C PRO A 182 4.76 17.15 -13.67
N LEU A 183 5.05 18.38 -14.13
CA LEU A 183 5.43 19.50 -13.25
C LEU A 183 4.41 19.74 -12.13
N GLU A 184 3.13 19.60 -12.44
CA GLU A 184 2.05 19.75 -11.46
C GLU A 184 2.15 18.71 -10.33
N GLY A 185 2.43 17.45 -10.67
CA GLY A 185 2.64 16.38 -9.71
C GLY A 185 3.83 16.68 -8.78
N VAL A 186 4.95 17.13 -9.35
CA VAL A 186 6.14 17.54 -8.57
C VAL A 186 5.81 18.70 -7.63
N ARG A 187 5.09 19.72 -8.11
CA ARG A 187 4.64 20.85 -7.28
C ARG A 187 3.66 20.42 -6.19
N ALA A 188 2.76 19.49 -6.47
CA ALA A 188 1.84 18.91 -5.49
C ALA A 188 2.61 18.15 -4.41
N TYR A 189 3.56 17.30 -4.81
CA TYR A 189 4.47 16.62 -3.89
C TYR A 189 5.19 17.62 -2.99
N ARG A 190 5.87 18.63 -3.54
CA ARG A 190 6.63 19.59 -2.71
C ARG A 190 5.76 20.30 -1.67
N ARG A 191 4.54 20.69 -2.05
CA ARG A 191 3.58 21.32 -1.13
C ARG A 191 3.11 20.38 -0.02
N GLN A 192 3.06 19.08 -0.30
CA GLN A 192 2.43 18.07 0.56
C GLN A 192 3.43 17.07 1.15
N ARG A 193 4.73 17.19 0.87
CA ARG A 193 5.74 16.20 1.28
C ARG A 193 5.78 15.96 2.79
N GLN A 194 5.49 16.98 3.58
CA GLN A 194 5.42 16.88 5.05
C GLN A 194 4.24 16.01 5.54
N ARG A 195 3.27 15.69 4.67
CA ARG A 195 2.17 14.77 4.98
C ARG A 195 2.62 13.31 4.93
N LEU A 196 3.61 12.97 4.08
CA LEU A 196 4.13 11.62 3.98
C LEU A 196 5.03 11.32 5.19
N SER A 197 4.64 10.39 6.05
CA SER A 197 5.43 9.98 7.21
C SER A 197 6.51 8.97 6.83
N ALA A 198 6.16 8.01 5.98
CA ALA A 198 7.06 6.95 5.54
C ALA A 198 6.59 6.30 4.23
N VAL A 199 7.50 5.54 3.64
CA VAL A 199 7.24 4.60 2.54
C VAL A 199 7.60 3.21 3.02
N ALA A 200 6.71 2.24 2.85
CA ALA A 200 7.03 0.82 2.99
C ALA A 200 7.12 0.19 1.60
N LEU A 201 8.30 -0.30 1.22
CA LEU A 201 8.48 -1.16 0.05
C LEU A 201 8.26 -2.60 0.49
N CYS A 202 7.19 -3.22 -0.02
CA CYS A 202 6.76 -4.55 0.39
C CYS A 202 6.80 -5.52 -0.79
N SER A 203 7.13 -6.77 -0.52
CA SER A 203 6.79 -7.88 -1.41
C SER A 203 6.12 -8.99 -0.64
N PHE A 204 5.24 -9.70 -1.35
CA PHE A 204 4.42 -10.74 -0.80
C PHE A 204 4.55 -12.00 -1.66
N GLY A 205 4.53 -13.15 -0.99
CA GLY A 205 4.41 -14.45 -1.65
C GLY A 205 3.01 -14.63 -2.25
N PRO A 206 2.77 -15.67 -3.07
CA PRO A 206 1.44 -15.97 -3.62
C PRO A 206 0.37 -16.23 -2.55
N ASP A 207 0.79 -16.67 -1.36
CA ASP A 207 -0.04 -16.86 -0.17
C ASP A 207 -0.30 -15.55 0.60
N GLY A 208 0.29 -14.42 0.16
CA GLY A 208 0.16 -13.11 0.76
C GLY A 208 1.03 -12.87 1.99
N ARG A 209 1.94 -13.81 2.31
CA ARG A 209 2.89 -13.60 3.40
C ARG A 209 3.95 -12.57 2.99
N PRO A 210 4.33 -11.63 3.88
CA PRO A 210 5.38 -10.66 3.59
C PRO A 210 6.72 -11.40 3.42
N LEU A 211 7.33 -11.31 2.25
CA LEU A 211 8.67 -11.82 2.01
C LEU A 211 9.71 -10.83 2.51
N ARG A 212 9.48 -9.54 2.23
CA ARG A 212 10.34 -8.46 2.67
C ARG A 212 9.55 -7.17 2.81
N VAL A 213 9.85 -6.42 3.87
CA VAL A 213 9.36 -5.06 4.07
C VAL A 213 10.54 -4.16 4.38
N LYS A 214 10.72 -3.10 3.58
CA LYS A 214 11.74 -2.08 3.79
C LYS A 214 11.09 -0.74 4.02
N LEU A 215 11.44 -0.12 5.13
CA LEU A 215 10.84 1.14 5.55
C LEU A 215 11.81 2.29 5.30
N TRP A 216 11.36 3.27 4.50
CA TRP A 216 12.00 4.57 4.39
C TRP A 216 11.20 5.58 5.22
N LEU A 217 11.87 6.28 6.14
CA LEU A 217 11.26 7.30 6.99
C LEU A 217 11.48 8.68 6.39
N ASN A 218 10.45 9.51 6.37
CA ASN A 218 10.58 10.90 5.92
C ASN A 218 11.09 11.80 7.05
N PRO A 219 12.32 12.33 6.99
CA PRO A 219 12.84 13.22 8.02
C PRO A 219 12.09 14.56 8.10
N GLN A 220 11.31 14.90 7.08
CA GLN A 220 10.54 16.15 7.01
C GLN A 220 9.06 15.96 7.31
N ALA A 221 8.65 14.77 7.78
CA ALA A 221 7.26 14.50 8.13
C ALA A 221 6.82 15.43 9.27
N LYS A 222 5.67 16.09 9.10
CA LYS A 222 5.03 16.86 10.17
C LYS A 222 4.52 15.94 11.29
N HIS A 223 4.13 14.72 10.92
CA HIS A 223 3.69 13.66 11.84
C HIS A 223 4.52 12.40 11.58
N PRO A 224 5.73 12.28 12.18
CA PRO A 224 6.58 11.10 12.00
C PRO A 224 5.94 9.85 12.63
N LEU A 225 6.36 8.67 12.17
CA LEU A 225 5.93 7.41 12.76
C LEU A 225 6.59 7.21 14.15
N PRO A 226 5.82 6.85 15.19
CA PRO A 226 6.35 6.43 16.48
C PRO A 226 7.23 5.18 16.38
N PRO A 227 8.22 4.99 17.28
CA PRO A 227 9.15 3.87 17.24
C PRO A 227 8.49 2.48 17.27
N ASP A 228 7.37 2.33 17.98
CA ASP A 228 6.63 1.07 18.07
C ASP A 228 5.86 0.76 16.79
N VAL A 229 5.31 1.78 16.12
CA VAL A 229 4.74 1.64 14.77
C VAL A 229 5.83 1.27 13.76
N ILE A 230 7.02 1.88 13.85
CA ILE A 230 8.18 1.54 13.01
C ILE A 230 8.57 0.08 13.21
N LYS A 231 8.73 -0.34 14.46
CA LYS A 231 9.07 -1.73 14.81
C LYS A 231 8.03 -2.70 14.26
N TYR A 232 6.74 -2.36 14.42
CA TYR A 232 5.65 -3.16 13.88
C TYR A 232 5.70 -3.32 12.36
N LEU A 233 5.94 -2.23 11.62
CA LEU A 233 6.00 -2.25 10.16
C LEU A 233 7.27 -2.93 9.63
N ALA A 234 8.38 -2.90 10.38
CA ALA A 234 9.62 -3.54 9.98
C ALA A 234 9.69 -5.04 10.32
N ASP A 235 8.85 -5.51 11.25
CA ASP A 235 8.83 -6.91 11.66
C ASP A 235 8.22 -7.78 10.56
N THR A 236 8.96 -8.71 9.96
CA THR A 236 8.43 -9.64 8.95
C THR A 236 8.14 -11.02 9.52
N ALA A 237 8.36 -11.26 10.82
CA ALA A 237 8.31 -12.60 11.39
C ALA A 237 6.88 -13.07 11.70
N HIS A 238 6.47 -14.18 11.06
CA HIS A 238 5.51 -15.17 11.55
C HIS A 238 5.98 -16.57 11.15
#